data_AF-A0A4Y2B6F4-F1
#
_entry.id   AF-A0A4Y2B6F4-F1
#
_cell.length_a   1.000
_cell.length_b   1.000
_cell.length_c   1.000
_cell.angle_alpha   90.00
_cell.angle_beta   90.00
_cell.angle_gamma   90.00
#
_symmetry.space_group_name_H-M   'P 1'
#
loop_
_entity.id
_entity.type
_entity.pdbx_description
1 polymer ?
#
loop_
_entity_poly.entity_id
_entity_poly.type
_entity_poly.pdbx_seq_one_letter_code
_entity_poly.pdbx_strand_id
1 'polypeptide(L)'
;MGNRTFRYNGNTGCSVHKVLKTVHPKPVFWTREEILFVTGHGPFPPFLKRFHLSDSDSCACGEVGDPIHYATSCPLTLSWHIRKPSTSLETLWYQRVLENPNSR
;
A
#
# COMPACT_ATOMS: atom_id res chain seq x y z
N MET A 1 -11.91 -6.61 -24.88
CA MET A 1 -12.72 -6.39 -23.66
C MET A 1 -12.49 -7.58 -22.74
N GLY A 2 -11.59 -7.42 -21.77
CA GLY A 2 -11.17 -8.52 -20.87
C GLY A 2 -11.54 -8.15 -19.44
N ASN A 3 -12.64 -8.73 -18.96
CA ASN A 3 -13.23 -8.44 -17.66
C ASN A 3 -12.37 -9.15 -16.59
N ARG A 4 -11.23 -8.57 -16.21
CA ARG A 4 -10.47 -9.03 -15.05
C ARG A 4 -11.16 -8.50 -13.80
N THR A 5 -12.22 -9.18 -13.38
CA THR A 5 -12.79 -9.05 -12.04
C THR A 5 -11.78 -9.63 -11.04
N PHE A 6 -10.79 -8.82 -10.67
CA PHE A 6 -10.04 -9.08 -9.44
C PHE A 6 -10.99 -8.81 -8.28
N ARG A 7 -11.61 -9.89 -7.79
CA ARG A 7 -12.25 -9.86 -6.49
C ARG A 7 -11.23 -9.35 -5.48
N TYR A 8 -11.57 -8.29 -4.78
CA TYR A 8 -10.87 -7.84 -3.59
C TYR A 8 -11.03 -8.94 -2.54
N ASN A 9 -10.14 -9.94 -2.57
CA ASN A 9 -10.00 -10.88 -1.48
C ASN A 9 -9.64 -10.04 -0.26
N GLY A 10 -10.38 -10.15 0.84
CA GLY A 10 -10.22 -9.40 2.10
C GLY A 10 -8.86 -9.55 2.81
N ASN A 11 -7.80 -9.86 2.07
CA ASN A 11 -6.40 -10.00 2.47
C ASN A 11 -5.69 -8.67 2.76
N THR A 12 -6.35 -7.51 2.62
CA THR A 12 -5.73 -6.21 2.94
C THR A 12 -5.43 -6.07 4.44
N GLY A 13 -6.02 -6.92 5.29
CA GLY A 13 -5.62 -7.07 6.69
C GLY A 13 -4.36 -7.91 6.92
N CYS A 14 -3.76 -8.51 5.88
CA CYS A 14 -2.67 -9.48 5.98
C CYS A 14 -1.27 -8.94 5.60
N SER A 15 -1.13 -7.68 5.19
CA SER A 15 0.18 -7.11 4.83
C SER A 15 1.05 -6.91 6.07
N VAL A 16 0.50 -6.35 7.15
CA VAL A 16 1.26 -6.08 8.39
C VAL A 16 1.87 -7.37 8.94
N HIS A 17 1.10 -8.46 9.06
CA HIS A 17 1.61 -9.74 9.58
C HIS A 17 2.65 -10.41 8.67
N LYS A 18 2.56 -10.21 7.35
CA LYS A 18 3.55 -10.72 6.39
C LYS A 18 4.89 -9.98 6.50
N VAL A 19 4.84 -8.69 6.84
CA VAL A 19 5.98 -7.79 6.86
C VAL A 19 6.61 -7.74 8.26
N LEU A 20 5.79 -7.50 9.28
CA LEU A 20 6.14 -7.64 10.69
C LEU A 20 5.77 -9.04 11.19
N LYS A 21 6.72 -9.97 11.05
CA LYS A 21 6.60 -11.32 11.62
C LYS A 21 6.66 -11.33 13.15
N THR A 22 7.15 -10.25 13.75
CA THR A 22 7.37 -10.14 15.20
C THR A 22 6.96 -8.75 15.66
N VAL A 23 6.15 -8.70 16.71
CA VAL A 23 5.80 -7.44 17.37
C VAL A 23 7.01 -7.00 18.18
N HIS A 24 7.65 -5.90 17.77
CA HIS A 24 8.74 -5.32 18.55
C HIS A 24 8.17 -4.37 19.62
N PRO A 25 8.63 -4.45 20.88
CA PRO A 25 8.17 -3.55 21.95
C PRO A 25 8.71 -2.12 21.81
N LYS A 26 9.70 -1.90 20.93
CA LYS A 26 10.21 -0.57 20.60
C LYS A 26 9.29 0.08 19.55
N PRO A 27 8.84 1.32 19.76
CA PRO A 27 8.10 2.04 18.73
C PRO A 27 8.98 2.20 17.49
N VAL A 28 8.49 1.74 16.34
CA VAL A 28 9.14 1.97 15.07
C VAL A 28 8.70 3.33 14.56
N PHE A 29 9.66 4.21 14.23
CA PHE A 29 9.37 5.53 13.70
C PHE A 29 9.11 5.45 12.19
N TRP A 30 7.94 4.95 11.82
CA TRP A 30 7.44 5.02 10.45
C TRP A 30 6.82 6.39 10.17
N THR A 31 7.01 6.88 8.96
CA THR A 31 6.30 8.03 8.42
C THR A 31 4.81 7.72 8.27
N ARG A 32 4.00 8.76 8.13
CA ARG A 32 2.57 8.60 7.90
C ARG A 32 2.32 7.81 6.62
N GLU A 33 3.12 8.05 5.59
CA GLU A 33 3.03 7.43 4.27
C GLU A 33 3.32 5.93 4.35
N GLU A 34 4.38 5.53 5.07
CA GLU A 34 4.72 4.12 5.32
C GLU A 34 3.64 3.39 6.12
N ILE A 35 3.06 4.04 7.13
CA ILE A 35 1.96 3.47 7.93
C ILE A 35 0.75 3.21 7.03
N LEU A 36 0.33 4.21 6.26
CA LEU A 36 -0.82 4.08 5.37
C LEU A 36 -0.58 2.95 4.36
N PHE A 37 0.61 2.95 3.77
CA PHE A 37 1.04 1.95 2.80
C PHE A 37 1.04 0.51 3.34
N VAL A 38 1.72 0.26 4.46
CA VAL A 38 1.88 -1.09 5.04
C VAL A 38 0.57 -1.63 5.59
N THR A 39 -0.24 -0.78 6.20
CA THR A 39 -1.53 -1.21 6.74
C THR A 39 -2.56 -1.37 5.64
N GLY A 40 -2.35 -0.75 4.47
CA GLY A 40 -3.39 -0.62 3.43
C GLY A 40 -4.60 0.19 3.91
N HIS A 41 -4.49 0.84 5.07
CA HIS A 41 -5.48 1.77 5.62
C HIS A 41 -5.09 3.16 5.19
N GLY A 42 -6.01 3.91 4.58
CA GLY A 42 -5.71 5.27 4.15
C GLY A 42 -6.70 5.82 3.15
N PRO A 43 -6.40 6.97 2.53
CA PRO A 43 -7.26 7.57 1.51
C PRO A 43 -7.19 6.80 0.18
N PHE A 44 -6.90 5.50 0.22
CA PHE A 44 -6.89 4.64 -0.94
C PHE A 44 -8.33 4.38 -1.40
N PRO A 45 -8.65 4.58 -2.68
CA PRO A 45 -10.00 4.37 -3.20
C PRO A 45 -10.62 3.01 -2.83
N PRO A 46 -9.89 1.87 -2.87
CA PRO A 46 -10.44 0.59 -2.41
C PRO A 46 -10.81 0.58 -0.92
N PHE A 47 -10.04 1.28 -0.08
CA PHE A 47 -10.35 1.43 1.34
C PHE A 47 -11.61 2.27 1.54
N LEU A 48 -11.71 3.42 0.88
CA LEU A 48 -12.87 4.30 0.97
C LEU A 48 -14.14 3.61 0.47
N LYS A 49 -14.06 2.85 -0.62
CA LYS A 49 -15.17 2.05 -1.16
C LYS A 49 -15.66 0.99 -0.18
N ARG A 50 -14.76 0.34 0.55
CA ARG A 50 -15.12 -0.64 1.59
C ARG A 50 -15.99 -0.05 2.70
N PHE A 51 -15.78 1.21 3.04
CA PHE A 51 -16.53 1.93 4.07
C PHE A 51 -17.68 2.77 3.50
N HIS A 52 -18.03 2.58 2.23
CA HIS A 52 -19.08 3.34 1.54
C HIS A 52 -18.84 4.87 1.57
N LEU A 53 -17.57 5.28 1.61
CA LEU A 53 -17.14 6.68 1.54
C LEU A 53 -16.80 7.13 0.11
N SER A 54 -16.73 6.17 -0.83
CA SER A 54 -16.50 6.38 -2.26
C SER A 54 -17.23 5.30 -3.05
N ASP A 55 -17.69 5.63 -4.25
CA ASP A 55 -18.30 4.66 -5.17
C ASP A 55 -17.26 3.96 -6.06
N SER A 56 -16.05 4.52 -6.17
CA SER A 56 -14.97 4.01 -7.02
C SER A 56 -13.79 3.46 -6.22
N ASP A 57 -13.16 2.42 -6.78
CA ASP A 57 -11.86 1.86 -6.37
C ASP A 57 -10.68 2.39 -7.22
N SER A 58 -10.95 3.31 -8.15
CA SER A 58 -9.94 3.95 -8.98
C SER A 58 -9.31 5.17 -8.29
N CYS A 59 -8.00 5.33 -8.48
CA CYS A 59 -7.26 6.55 -8.19
C CYS A 59 -7.77 7.71 -9.05
N ALA A 60 -7.55 8.95 -8.59
CA ALA A 60 -7.87 10.16 -9.34
C ALA A 60 -7.16 10.23 -10.71
N CYS A 61 -6.04 9.50 -10.89
CA CYS A 61 -5.35 9.40 -12.17
C CYS A 61 -5.94 8.34 -13.12
N GLY A 62 -7.03 7.67 -12.76
CA GLY A 62 -7.73 6.69 -13.60
C GLY A 62 -7.28 5.23 -13.44
N GLU A 63 -6.16 4.98 -12.76
CA GLU A 63 -5.64 3.63 -12.49
C GLU A 63 -6.23 3.03 -11.21
N VAL A 64 -6.01 1.75 -10.96
CA VAL A 64 -6.44 1.08 -9.71
C VAL A 64 -5.72 1.71 -8.51
N GLY A 65 -6.49 2.20 -7.54
CA GLY A 65 -5.99 2.96 -6.40
C GLY A 65 -5.43 2.12 -5.25
N ASP A 66 -4.71 1.04 -5.52
CA ASP A 66 -4.15 0.20 -4.46
C ASP A 66 -2.93 0.86 -3.75
N PRO A 67 -2.53 0.39 -2.56
CA PRO A 67 -1.40 0.97 -1.83
C PRO A 67 -0.09 0.99 -2.63
N ILE A 68 0.19 -0.03 -3.45
CA ILE A 68 1.42 -0.13 -4.25
C ILE A 68 1.42 0.92 -5.35
N HIS A 69 0.28 1.13 -6.02
CA HIS A 69 0.12 2.22 -6.98
C HIS A 69 0.41 3.57 -6.32
N TYR A 70 -0.16 3.84 -5.15
CA TYR A 70 0.08 5.08 -4.42
C TYR A 70 1.55 5.25 -4.02
N ALA A 71 2.23 4.19 -3.60
CA ALA A 71 3.63 4.28 -3.20
C ALA A 71 4.61 4.36 -4.37
N THR A 72 4.24 3.92 -5.58
CA THR A 72 5.22 3.68 -6.65
C THR A 72 4.94 4.39 -7.97
N SER A 73 3.71 4.86 -8.22
CA SER A 73 3.35 5.44 -9.52
C SER A 73 2.24 6.49 -9.53
N CYS A 74 1.52 6.72 -8.42
CA CYS A 74 0.43 7.71 -8.39
C CYS A 74 0.95 9.14 -8.56
N PRO A 75 0.47 9.93 -9.54
CA PRO A 75 0.91 11.31 -9.73
C PRO A 75 0.68 12.23 -8.50
N LEU A 76 -0.27 11.89 -7.63
CA LEU A 76 -0.58 12.67 -6.42
C LEU A 76 0.47 12.52 -5.31
N THR A 77 1.38 11.56 -5.44
CA THR A 77 2.31 11.13 -4.37
C THR A 77 3.77 11.18 -4.79
N LEU A 78 4.06 11.90 -5.89
CA LEU A 78 5.39 11.96 -6.52
C LEU A 78 6.53 12.28 -5.55
N SER A 79 6.27 13.12 -4.53
CA SER A 79 7.29 13.55 -3.56
C SER A 79 7.80 12.43 -2.64
N TRP A 80 7.10 11.30 -2.57
CA TRP A 80 7.45 10.16 -1.71
C TRP A 80 7.39 8.83 -2.46
N HIS A 81 7.57 8.85 -3.79
CA HIS A 81 7.61 7.61 -4.57
C HIS A 81 8.78 6.73 -4.18
N ILE A 82 8.45 5.47 -3.93
CA ILE A 82 9.39 4.40 -3.70
C ILE A 82 9.47 3.56 -4.96
N ARG A 83 10.65 3.01 -5.24
CA ARG A 83 10.85 2.10 -6.37
C ARG A 83 9.87 0.92 -6.32
N LYS A 84 9.19 0.64 -7.43
CA LYS A 84 8.25 -0.48 -7.53
C LYS A 84 8.88 -1.85 -7.22
N PRO A 85 8.23 -2.72 -6.43
CA PRO A 85 8.72 -4.08 -6.19
C PRO A 85 8.67 -4.94 -7.45
N SER A 86 9.54 -5.95 -7.50
CA SER A 86 9.30 -7.13 -8.34
C SER A 86 8.19 -7.96 -7.70
N THR A 87 7.27 -8.49 -8.51
CA THR A 87 6.11 -9.27 -8.04
C THR A 87 6.51 -10.48 -7.18
N SER A 88 7.66 -11.10 -7.46
CA SER A 88 8.18 -12.25 -6.71
C SER A 88 8.83 -11.89 -5.37
N LEU A 89 9.15 -10.61 -5.13
CA LEU A 89 9.90 -10.13 -3.97
C LEU A 89 9.14 -9.06 -3.16
N GLU A 90 7.82 -9.01 -3.31
CA GLU A 90 6.98 -7.98 -2.71
C GLU A 90 7.18 -7.90 -1.18
N THR A 91 7.11 -9.03 -0.47
CA THR A 91 7.32 -9.08 1.00
C THR A 91 8.69 -8.58 1.42
N LEU A 92 9.75 -8.99 0.71
CA LEU A 92 11.13 -8.56 0.99
C LEU A 92 11.30 -7.07 0.71
N TRP A 93 10.61 -6.55 -0.30
CA TRP A 93 10.63 -5.14 -0.63
C TRP A 93 9.94 -4.31 0.47
N TYR A 94 8.79 -4.75 0.99
CA TYR A 94 8.14 -4.10 2.15
C TYR A 94 9.08 -4.04 3.36
N GLN A 95 9.79 -5.13 3.67
CA GLN A 95 10.75 -5.14 4.77
C GLN A 95 11.88 -4.13 4.55
N ARG A 96 12.45 -4.09 3.33
CA ARG A 96 13.52 -3.14 3.00
C ARG A 96 13.07 -1.69 3.05
N VAL A 97 11.84 -1.38 2.63
CA VAL A 97 11.27 -0.02 2.75
C VAL A 97 11.27 0.40 4.22
N LEU A 98 10.75 -0.45 5.10
CA LEU A 98 10.59 -0.13 6.52
C LEU A 98 11.90 -0.13 7.31
N GLU A 99 12.88 -0.91 6.86
CA GLU A 99 14.21 -1.00 7.48
C GLU A 99 15.18 0.06 6.95
N ASN A 100 14.87 0.73 5.84
CA ASN A 100 15.75 1.71 5.20
C ASN A 100 15.49 3.12 5.75
N PRO A 101 16.43 3.72 6.51
CA PRO A 101 16.28 5.09 7.02
C PRO A 101 16.23 6.15 5.90
N ASN A 102 16.74 5.82 4.71
CA ASN A 102 16.74 6.67 3.52
C ASN A 102 15.53 6.44 2.60
N SER A 103 14.55 5.61 3.02
CA SER A 103 13.24 5.55 2.35
C SER A 103 12.38 6.79 2.67
N ARG A 104 12.90 7.69 3.51
CA ARG A 104 12.33 8.95 3.98
C ARG A 104 12.62 10.11 3.04
#